data_AF-A0A9W3C239-F1
#
_entry.id   AF-A0A9W3C239-F1
#
_cell.length_a   1.000
_cell.length_b   1.000
_cell.length_c   1.000
_cell.angle_alpha   90.00
_cell.angle_beta   90.00
_cell.angle_gamma   90.00
#
_symmetry.space_group_name_H-M   'P 1'
#
loop_
_entity.id
_entity.type
_entity.pdbx_description
1 polymer ?
#
loop_
_entity_poly.entity_id
_entity_poly.type
_entity_poly.pdbx_seq_one_letter_code
_entity_poly.pdbx_strand_id
1 'polypeptide(L)'
;MVRRRLGKLSYPEKAVRVITGLPAKYRDPKTGLAYATLDPFKAIRERFMEEHNGLRKKMEMGDLFDTLTSANGFSAKRKRTMVPKTSRSFSLRNSARFCNLETPEASEVSDSDSD
;
A
#
# COMPACT_ATOMS: atom_id res chain seq x y z
N MET A 1 -50.65 -14.29 -6.91
CA MET A 1 -49.56 -13.30 -6.68
C MET A 1 -48.59 -13.87 -5.66
N VAL A 2 -47.32 -14.11 -6.03
CA VAL A 2 -46.29 -14.60 -5.09
C VAL A 2 -45.46 -13.42 -4.59
N ARG A 3 -45.56 -13.10 -3.30
CA ARG A 3 -44.72 -12.07 -2.67
C ARG A 3 -43.34 -12.69 -2.40
N ARG A 4 -42.31 -12.25 -3.14
CA ARG A 4 -40.92 -12.64 -2.85
C ARG A 4 -40.52 -12.01 -1.51
N ARG A 5 -40.22 -12.83 -0.49
CA ARG A 5 -39.62 -12.36 0.76
C ARG A 5 -38.17 -11.97 0.47
N LEU A 6 -37.85 -10.69 0.58
CA LEU A 6 -36.47 -10.24 0.64
C LEU A 6 -35.87 -10.80 1.94
N GLY A 7 -34.91 -11.71 1.83
CA GLY A 7 -34.15 -12.21 2.97
C GLY A 7 -33.43 -11.05 3.67
N LYS A 8 -33.30 -11.14 5.00
CA LYS A 8 -32.59 -10.14 5.80
C LYS A 8 -31.12 -10.09 5.37
N LEU A 9 -30.74 -9.02 4.68
CA LEU A 9 -29.35 -8.75 4.32
C LEU A 9 -28.61 -8.34 5.60
N SER A 10 -27.73 -9.20 6.09
CA SER A 10 -26.83 -8.84 7.19
C SER A 10 -25.70 -8.00 6.63
N TYR A 11 -25.64 -6.74 7.03
CA TYR A 11 -24.50 -5.90 6.70
C TYR A 11 -23.25 -6.41 7.41
N PRO A 12 -22.08 -6.30 6.76
CA PRO A 12 -20.82 -6.73 7.36
C PRO A 12 -20.55 -5.93 8.64
N GLU A 13 -19.98 -6.61 9.63
CA GLU A 13 -19.67 -6.03 10.92
C GLU A 13 -18.64 -4.90 10.76
N LYS A 14 -18.87 -3.78 11.47
CA LYS A 14 -17.99 -2.61 11.38
C LYS A 14 -16.67 -2.92 12.07
N ALA A 15 -15.57 -2.50 11.45
CA ALA A 15 -14.26 -2.60 12.09
C ALA A 15 -14.24 -1.79 13.39
N VAL A 16 -13.62 -2.35 14.43
CA VAL A 16 -13.53 -1.74 15.76
C VAL A 16 -12.17 -1.08 15.94
N ARG A 17 -12.14 0.10 16.55
CA ARG A 17 -10.91 0.84 16.85
C ARG A 17 -10.09 0.10 17.89
N VAL A 18 -8.79 -0.04 17.64
CA VAL A 18 -7.86 -0.78 18.52
C VAL A 18 -7.76 -0.14 19.91
N ILE A 19 -7.79 1.19 19.98
CA ILE A 19 -7.55 1.93 21.23
C ILE A 19 -8.83 2.05 22.07
N THR A 20 -9.97 2.33 21.44
CA THR A 20 -11.20 2.68 22.18
C THR A 20 -12.29 1.62 22.11
N GLY A 21 -12.16 0.56 21.29
CA GLY A 21 -13.19 -0.48 21.17
C GLY A 21 -14.50 -0.02 20.51
N LEU A 22 -14.55 1.18 19.94
CA LEU A 22 -15.72 1.73 19.27
C LEU A 22 -15.69 1.43 17.76
N PRO A 23 -16.82 1.46 17.05
CA PRO A 23 -16.81 1.33 15.59
C PRO A 23 -15.96 2.42 14.93
N ALA A 24 -15.14 2.01 13.98
CA ALA A 24 -14.24 2.86 13.20
C ALA A 24 -14.92 3.34 11.92
N LYS A 25 -14.49 4.52 11.45
CA LYS A 25 -14.92 5.07 10.15
C LYS A 25 -13.89 4.79 9.05
N TYR A 26 -12.61 4.72 9.41
CA TYR A 26 -11.50 4.59 8.47
C TYR A 26 -10.48 3.55 8.92
N ARG A 27 -9.58 3.18 8.01
CA ARG A 27 -8.38 2.37 8.29
C ARG A 27 -7.14 3.10 7.81
N ASP A 28 -6.05 2.98 8.55
CA ASP A 28 -4.79 3.61 8.16
C ASP A 28 -4.15 2.79 7.04
N PRO A 29 -3.80 3.39 5.89
CA PRO A 29 -3.25 2.64 4.75
C PRO A 29 -1.87 2.03 5.01
N LYS A 30 -1.15 2.50 6.04
CA LYS A 30 0.17 1.97 6.41
C LYS A 30 0.05 0.80 7.39
N THR A 31 -0.70 0.98 8.47
CA THR A 31 -0.82 -0.03 9.53
C THR A 31 -2.01 -0.99 9.36
N GLY A 32 -3.00 -0.64 8.56
CA GLY A 32 -4.25 -1.39 8.41
C GLY A 32 -5.21 -1.28 9.60
N LEU A 33 -4.81 -0.57 10.66
CA LEU A 33 -5.57 -0.43 11.90
C LEU A 33 -6.74 0.54 11.75
N ALA A 34 -7.84 0.23 12.43
CA ALA A 34 -9.07 0.99 12.33
C ALA A 34 -9.07 2.19 13.30
N TYR A 35 -9.47 3.36 12.80
CA TYR A 35 -9.54 4.61 13.58
C TYR A 35 -10.76 5.46 13.18
N ALA A 36 -11.01 6.53 13.91
CA ALA A 36 -12.05 7.50 13.52
C ALA A 36 -11.66 8.96 13.79
N THR A 37 -10.96 9.22 14.88
CA THR A 37 -10.43 10.54 15.23
C THR A 37 -8.90 10.58 15.06
N LEU A 38 -8.34 11.79 15.08
CA LEU A 38 -6.90 12.03 14.89
C LEU A 38 -6.04 11.50 16.04
N ASP A 39 -6.57 11.51 17.26
CA ASP A 39 -5.83 11.07 18.44
C ASP A 39 -5.46 9.56 18.38
N PRO A 40 -6.41 8.63 18.14
CA PRO A 40 -6.09 7.25 17.86
C PRO A 40 -5.13 7.05 16.68
N PHE A 41 -5.26 7.88 15.63
CA PHE A 41 -4.39 7.80 14.46
C PHE A 41 -2.93 8.18 14.80
N LYS A 42 -2.73 9.22 15.61
CA LYS A 42 -1.40 9.62 16.11
C LYS A 42 -0.76 8.49 16.92
N ALA A 43 -1.49 7.95 17.89
CA ALA A 43 -1.01 6.85 18.73
C ALA A 43 -0.66 5.59 17.91
N ILE A 44 -1.44 5.26 16.88
CA ILE A 44 -1.15 4.15 15.97
C ILE A 44 0.17 4.39 15.23
N ARG A 45 0.39 5.59 14.67
CA ARG A 45 1.59 5.89 13.89
C ARG A 45 2.84 5.99 14.73
N GLU A 46 2.74 6.54 15.94
CA GLU A 46 3.84 6.61 16.88
C GLU A 46 4.34 5.21 17.25
N ARG A 47 3.43 4.32 17.68
CA ARG A 47 3.75 2.91 17.98
C ARG A 47 4.37 2.20 16.79
N PHE A 48 3.79 2.38 15.60
CA PHE A 48 4.33 1.78 14.38
C PHE A 48 5.75 2.26 14.08
N MET A 49 6.04 3.55 14.30
CA MET A 49 7.38 4.08 14.13
C MET A 49 8.36 3.51 15.16
N GLU A 50 7.96 3.37 16.43
CA GLU A 50 8.80 2.78 17.48
C GLU A 50 9.17 1.32 17.16
N GLU A 51 8.17 0.50 16.82
CA GLU A 51 8.35 -0.91 16.44
C GLU A 51 9.23 -1.06 15.20
N HIS A 52 8.92 -0.29 14.14
CA HIS A 52 9.65 -0.40 12.87
C HIS A 52 11.04 0.24 12.92
N ASN A 53 11.25 1.27 13.74
CA ASN A 53 12.59 1.83 13.95
C ASN A 53 13.45 0.93 14.85
N GLY A 54 12.85 0.21 15.80
CA GLY A 54 13.56 -0.79 16.60
C GLY A 54 14.16 -1.90 15.75
N LEU A 55 13.41 -2.39 14.74
CA LEU A 55 13.86 -3.46 13.86
C LEU A 55 14.92 -3.01 12.83
N ARG A 56 14.89 -1.74 12.40
CA ARG A 56 15.85 -1.18 11.43
C ARG A 56 17.16 -0.69 12.04
N LYS A 57 17.28 -0.62 13.37
CA LYS A 57 18.40 0.04 14.07
C LYS A 57 19.69 -0.79 14.22
N LYS A 58 19.90 -1.86 13.44
CA LYS A 58 21.05 -2.77 13.61
C LYS A 58 21.76 -3.18 12.31
N MET A 59 21.53 -2.50 11.19
CA MET A 59 22.46 -2.60 10.05
C MET A 59 23.18 -1.27 9.94
N GLU A 60 24.44 -1.26 10.34
CA GLU A 60 25.35 -0.17 10.04
C GLU A 60 25.42 -0.03 8.50
N MET A 61 25.63 1.18 7.99
CA MET A 61 25.83 1.41 6.55
C MET A 61 26.97 0.55 5.97
N GLY A 62 27.93 0.14 6.82
CA GLY A 62 28.99 -0.82 6.50
C GLY A 62 28.50 -2.26 6.31
N ASP A 63 27.53 -2.74 7.12
CA ASP A 63 27.08 -4.13 7.11
C ASP A 63 26.47 -4.55 5.75
N LEU A 64 25.79 -3.63 5.05
CA LEU A 64 25.25 -3.87 3.72
C LEU A 64 26.38 -4.02 2.68
N PHE A 65 27.39 -3.15 2.76
CA PHE A 65 28.54 -3.20 1.85
C PHE A 65 29.38 -4.45 2.10
N ASP A 66 29.54 -4.83 3.37
CA ASP A 66 30.28 -6.01 3.78
C ASP A 66 29.57 -7.29 3.36
N THR A 67 28.23 -7.36 3.44
CA THR A 67 27.50 -8.52 2.89
C THR A 67 27.63 -8.63 1.36
N LEU A 68 27.64 -7.51 0.64
CA LEU A 68 27.83 -7.49 -0.81
C LEU A 68 29.26 -7.89 -1.22
N THR A 69 30.26 -7.54 -0.41
CA THR A 69 31.68 -7.70 -0.73
C THR A 69 32.28 -9.00 -0.17
N SER A 70 31.88 -9.41 1.03
CA SER A 70 32.36 -10.61 1.74
C SER A 70 31.90 -11.92 1.07
N ALA A 71 30.71 -11.92 0.48
CA ALA A 71 30.10 -13.12 -0.09
C ALA A 71 30.31 -13.26 -1.61
N ASN A 72 31.52 -13.05 -2.16
CA ASN A 72 31.88 -13.38 -3.55
C ASN A 72 30.83 -12.98 -4.65
N GLY A 73 30.06 -11.91 -4.44
CA GLY A 73 28.64 -11.89 -4.84
C GLY A 73 28.25 -11.09 -6.09
N PHE A 74 29.05 -10.12 -6.54
CA PHE A 74 28.68 -9.26 -7.69
C PHE A 74 29.82 -9.00 -8.68
N SER A 75 31.07 -9.30 -8.32
CA SER A 75 32.22 -9.21 -9.22
C SER A 75 32.32 -10.41 -10.18
N ALA A 76 31.66 -11.52 -9.85
CA ALA A 76 31.56 -12.67 -10.73
C ALA A 76 30.62 -12.35 -11.90
N LYS A 77 31.18 -11.99 -13.06
CA LYS A 77 30.47 -11.83 -14.33
C LYS A 77 29.82 -13.17 -14.74
N ARG A 78 28.64 -13.49 -14.20
CA ARG A 78 27.83 -14.62 -14.63
C ARG A 78 27.19 -14.28 -15.97
N LYS A 79 27.42 -15.13 -16.98
CA LYS A 79 26.71 -15.04 -18.26
C LYS A 79 25.22 -15.25 -18.01
N ARG A 80 24.35 -14.48 -18.67
CA ARG A 80 22.89 -14.69 -18.62
C ARG A 80 22.61 -16.16 -18.93
N THR A 81 21.75 -16.78 -18.13
CA THR A 81 21.28 -18.14 -18.39
C THR A 81 20.68 -18.18 -19.80
N MET A 82 20.98 -19.23 -20.56
CA MET A 82 20.40 -19.42 -21.89
C MET A 82 18.89 -19.53 -21.73
N VAL A 83 18.15 -18.59 -22.32
CA VAL A 83 16.69 -18.69 -22.43
C VAL A 83 16.41 -19.93 -23.28
N PRO A 84 15.72 -20.97 -22.74
CA PRO A 84 15.40 -22.13 -23.53
C PRO A 84 14.46 -21.71 -24.66
N LYS A 85 14.81 -22.04 -25.90
CA LYS A 85 14.03 -21.78 -27.11
C LYS A 85 12.81 -22.70 -27.15
N THR A 86 11.93 -22.61 -26.15
CA THR A 86 10.62 -23.26 -26.24
C THR A 86 9.65 -22.25 -26.84
N SER A 87 8.92 -22.67 -27.88
CA SER A 87 7.98 -21.86 -28.67
C SER A 87 6.74 -21.39 -27.90
N ARG A 88 6.82 -21.30 -26.57
CA ARG A 88 5.70 -20.89 -25.71
C ARG A 88 5.82 -19.40 -25.43
N SER A 89 5.09 -18.62 -26.21
CA SER A 89 4.91 -17.19 -25.99
C SER A 89 4.25 -16.96 -24.63
N PHE A 90 5.03 -16.56 -23.63
CA PHE A 90 4.46 -15.97 -22.43
C PHE A 90 4.02 -14.56 -22.82
N SER A 91 2.71 -14.36 -22.97
CA SER A 91 2.14 -13.06 -23.29
C SER A 91 2.39 -12.09 -22.12
N LEU A 92 3.50 -11.36 -22.18
CA LEU A 92 3.78 -10.19 -21.32
C LEU A 92 2.91 -8.99 -21.73
N ARG A 93 1.60 -9.23 -21.94
CA ARG A 93 0.65 -8.24 -22.47
C ARG A 93 -0.15 -7.53 -21.39
N ASN A 94 0.29 -7.62 -20.13
CA ASN A 94 -0.52 -7.15 -19.00
C ASN A 94 0.18 -6.16 -18.06
N SER A 95 1.30 -5.54 -18.47
CA SER A 95 1.98 -4.52 -17.64
C SER A 95 1.60 -3.06 -17.96
N ALA A 96 0.83 -2.80 -19.02
CA ALA A 96 0.60 -1.44 -19.53
C ALA A 96 -0.79 -0.86 -19.19
N ARG A 97 -1.42 -1.25 -18.07
CA ARG A 97 -2.76 -0.74 -17.71
C ARG A 97 -2.81 0.22 -16.52
N PHE A 98 -1.69 0.51 -15.87
CA PHE A 98 -1.67 1.33 -14.64
C PHE A 98 -1.32 2.82 -14.85
N CYS A 99 -1.24 3.31 -16.09
CA CYS A 99 -0.83 4.71 -16.35
C CYS A 99 -1.96 5.66 -16.77
N ASN A 100 -3.23 5.25 -16.70
CA ASN A 100 -4.33 6.18 -16.98
C ASN A 100 -4.73 6.87 -15.66
N LEU A 101 -4.14 8.03 -15.39
CA LEU A 101 -4.66 8.99 -14.44
C LEU A 101 -5.41 10.06 -15.25
N GLU A 102 -6.71 10.18 -15.03
CA GLU A 102 -7.50 11.29 -15.55
C GLU A 102 -7.08 12.59 -14.83
N THR A 103 -6.64 13.58 -15.59
CA THR A 103 -6.38 14.93 -15.10
C THR A 103 -7.71 15.61 -14.75
N PRO A 104 -7.92 16.09 -13.52
CA PRO A 104 -9.08 16.94 -13.24
C PRO A 104 -8.89 18.28 -13.94
N GLU A 105 -9.81 18.60 -14.85
CA GLU A 105 -9.92 19.90 -15.52
C GLU A 105 -9.91 21.01 -14.46
N ALA A 106 -9.04 22.01 -14.69
CA ALA A 106 -8.93 23.18 -13.84
C ALA A 106 -10.26 23.94 -13.88
N SER A 107 -10.95 24.00 -12.74
CA SER A 107 -12.09 24.89 -12.56
C SER A 107 -11.61 26.34 -12.70
N GLU A 108 -11.96 26.95 -13.81
CA GLU A 108 -11.81 28.36 -14.13
C GLU A 108 -12.59 29.18 -13.08
N VAL A 109 -11.83 29.81 -12.18
CA VAL A 109 -12.37 30.84 -11.28
C VAL A 109 -12.53 32.09 -12.12
N SER A 110 -13.78 32.44 -12.42
CA SER A 110 -14.14 33.74 -12.98
C SER A 110 -14.10 34.78 -11.87
N ASP A 111 -13.08 35.64 -11.88
CA ASP A 111 -13.07 36.86 -11.06
C ASP A 111 -14.10 37.84 -11.65
N SER A 112 -15.21 38.05 -10.95
CA SER A 112 -16.19 39.08 -11.27
C SER A 112 -15.84 40.35 -10.49
N ASP A 113 -15.30 41.34 -11.19
CA ASP A 113 -15.23 42.73 -10.74
C ASP A 113 -16.65 43.33 -10.72
N SER A 114 -16.99 44.07 -9.67
CA SER A 114 -18.21 44.88 -9.61
C SER A 114 -17.92 46.20 -8.88
N ASP A 115 -18.00 47.27 -9.69
CA ASP A 115 -18.18 48.73 -9.47
C ASP A 115 -17.57 49.44 -8.25
#